data_AF-A0A1E7I5D5-F1
#
_entry.id   AF-A0A1E7I5D5-F1
#
_cell.length_a   1.000
_cell.length_b   1.000
_cell.length_c   1.000
_cell.angle_alpha   90.00
_cell.angle_beta   90.00
_cell.angle_gamma   90.00
#
_symmetry.space_group_name_H-M   'P 1'
#
loop_
_entity.id
_entity.type
_entity.pdbx_description
1 polymer ?
#
loop_
_entity_poly.entity_id
_entity_poly.type
_entity_poly.pdbx_seq_one_letter_code
_entity_poly.pdbx_strand_id
1 'polypeptide(L)'
;MILLLVPAFIITGDLLPWDQKGYWSTQVRISIMRSVPFVGDFMVRLLQGGPLTGIVALTRFYVLHILFLPVLLTFLLVIHFHFLIQRGLSDSLSGDNLSTKTVRFFPVMVNRWLILFLCVTLVLGLISWYWPAPLGDPADPTDSTYVPKPEWWVLFLNQLVSIFKGPLSVVGSVVIPGGLVGFLIALPFIDSSPERHPARRKMVMLVAAIIAIAVLALSIMGYLEHHV
;
A
#
# COMPACT_ATOMS: atom_id res chain seq x y z
N MET A 1 -9.59 -0.28 -6.90
CA MET A 1 -8.70 -1.08 -7.79
C MET A 1 -7.28 -0.51 -7.80
N ILE A 2 -7.07 0.78 -8.16
CA ILE A 2 -5.74 1.41 -8.15
C ILE A 2 -5.06 1.34 -6.77
N LEU A 3 -5.81 1.47 -5.67
CA LEU A 3 -5.29 1.37 -4.31
C LEU A 3 -4.48 0.07 -4.06
N LEU A 4 -4.85 -1.05 -4.70
CA LEU A 4 -4.17 -2.32 -4.51
C LEU A 4 -2.83 -2.42 -5.24
N LEU A 5 -2.58 -1.54 -6.22
CA LEU A 5 -1.28 -1.48 -6.88
C LEU A 5 -0.23 -0.78 -6.01
N VAL A 6 -0.61 0.14 -5.13
CA VAL A 6 0.35 0.91 -4.32
C VAL A 6 1.22 -0.02 -3.45
N PRO A 7 0.67 -0.98 -2.68
CA PRO A 7 1.49 -1.95 -1.97
C PRO A 7 2.38 -2.79 -2.89
N ALA A 8 1.92 -3.14 -4.10
CA ALA A 8 2.71 -3.91 -5.04
C ALA A 8 3.93 -3.14 -5.56
N PHE A 9 3.79 -1.84 -5.82
CA PHE A 9 4.92 -0.97 -6.13
C PHE A 9 5.91 -0.93 -4.98
N ILE A 10 5.45 -0.72 -3.75
CA ILE A 10 6.35 -0.66 -2.59
C ILE A 10 7.08 -2.00 -2.41
N ILE A 11 6.36 -3.13 -2.43
CA ILE A 11 6.93 -4.48 -2.26
C ILE A 11 8.00 -4.78 -3.31
N THR A 12 7.69 -4.49 -4.58
CA THR A 12 8.62 -4.81 -5.66
C THR A 12 9.80 -3.85 -5.71
N GLY A 13 9.60 -2.59 -5.30
CA GLY A 13 10.62 -1.54 -5.27
C GLY A 13 11.64 -1.71 -4.14
N ASP A 14 11.22 -2.25 -2.99
CA ASP A 14 12.03 -2.41 -1.78
C ASP A 14 13.26 -3.31 -2.00
N LEU A 15 13.19 -4.26 -2.94
CA LEU A 15 14.30 -5.16 -3.25
C LEU A 15 15.37 -4.52 -4.17
N LEU A 16 15.03 -3.47 -4.92
CA LEU A 16 15.89 -2.92 -5.99
C LEU A 16 17.23 -2.33 -5.49
N PRO A 17 17.28 -1.62 -4.34
CA PRO A 17 18.55 -1.12 -3.80
C PRO A 17 19.55 -2.22 -3.44
N TRP A 18 19.09 -3.47 -3.26
CA TRP A 18 19.90 -4.62 -2.89
C TRP A 18 20.73 -4.41 -1.61
N ASP A 19 20.12 -3.81 -0.61
CA ASP A 19 20.68 -3.65 0.73
C ASP A 19 20.10 -4.69 1.71
N GLN A 20 20.69 -4.79 2.90
CA GLN A 20 20.21 -5.72 3.94
C GLN A 20 18.72 -5.52 4.24
N LYS A 21 18.27 -4.27 4.35
CA LYS A 21 16.87 -3.96 4.65
C LYS A 21 15.93 -4.51 3.57
N GLY A 22 16.18 -4.21 2.31
CA GLY A 22 15.37 -4.64 1.17
C GLY A 22 15.36 -6.16 1.00
N TYR A 23 16.51 -6.82 1.18
CA TYR A 23 16.62 -8.28 1.11
C TYR A 23 15.81 -8.96 2.22
N TRP A 24 16.02 -8.59 3.49
CA TRP A 24 15.37 -9.24 4.62
C TRP A 24 13.88 -8.91 4.72
N SER A 25 13.48 -7.68 4.37
CA SER A 25 12.07 -7.31 4.17
C SER A 25 11.41 -8.23 3.14
N THR A 26 12.08 -8.49 2.02
CA THR A 26 11.59 -9.40 0.97
C THR A 26 11.47 -10.84 1.48
N GLN A 27 12.41 -11.34 2.29
CA GLN A 27 12.32 -12.68 2.88
C GLN A 27 11.09 -12.83 3.78
N VAL A 28 10.78 -11.83 4.61
CA VAL A 28 9.56 -11.82 5.44
C VAL A 28 8.30 -11.93 4.55
N ARG A 29 8.24 -11.15 3.46
CA ARG A 29 7.10 -11.17 2.52
C ARG A 29 6.99 -12.51 1.80
N ILE A 30 8.11 -13.12 1.41
CA ILE A 30 8.16 -14.46 0.79
C ILE A 30 7.69 -15.53 1.78
N SER A 31 8.07 -15.42 3.06
CA SER A 31 7.60 -16.33 4.12
C SER A 31 6.07 -16.26 4.29
N ILE A 32 5.51 -15.05 4.31
CA ILE A 32 4.05 -14.84 4.35
C ILE A 32 3.39 -15.47 3.11
N MET A 33 3.95 -15.25 1.92
CA MET A 33 3.42 -15.82 0.69
C MET A 33 3.46 -17.36 0.70
N ARG A 34 4.54 -17.94 1.22
CA ARG A 34 4.69 -19.39 1.38
C ARG A 34 3.65 -19.97 2.35
N SER A 35 3.19 -19.20 3.33
CA SER A 35 2.17 -19.64 4.30
C SER A 35 0.78 -19.87 3.68
N VAL A 36 0.54 -19.35 2.46
CA VAL A 36 -0.73 -19.55 1.75
C VAL A 36 -0.82 -21.00 1.24
N PRO A 37 -1.85 -21.78 1.65
CA PRO A 37 -1.96 -23.17 1.24
C PRO A 37 -2.20 -23.30 -0.27
N PHE A 38 -1.78 -24.43 -0.84
CA PHE A 38 -1.89 -24.82 -2.26
C PHE A 38 -1.08 -24.00 -3.27
N VAL A 39 -1.06 -22.67 -3.15
CA VAL A 39 -0.52 -21.77 -4.19
C VAL A 39 0.77 -21.08 -3.74
N GLY A 40 1.05 -21.00 -2.44
CA GLY A 40 2.18 -20.26 -1.88
C GLY A 40 3.55 -20.70 -2.43
N ASP A 41 3.83 -22.01 -2.41
CA ASP A 41 5.11 -22.54 -2.92
C ASP A 41 5.32 -22.27 -4.40
N PHE A 42 4.25 -22.37 -5.21
CA PHE A 42 4.31 -22.06 -6.64
C PHE A 42 4.62 -20.58 -6.87
N MET A 43 3.94 -19.68 -6.16
CA MET A 43 4.18 -18.23 -6.29
C MET A 43 5.59 -17.84 -5.87
N VAL A 44 6.10 -18.41 -4.78
CA VAL A 44 7.47 -18.14 -4.32
C VAL A 44 8.51 -18.63 -5.33
N ARG A 45 8.35 -19.84 -5.88
CA ARG A 45 9.26 -20.35 -6.93
C ARG A 45 9.19 -19.50 -8.20
N LEU A 46 8.00 -19.02 -8.58
CA LEU A 46 7.82 -18.12 -9.71
C LEU A 46 8.49 -16.76 -9.49
N LEU A 47 8.49 -16.24 -8.27
CA LEU A 47 9.13 -14.95 -7.97
C LEU A 47 10.65 -15.08 -7.79
N GLN A 48 11.13 -16.09 -7.05
CA GLN A 48 12.55 -16.27 -6.77
C GLN A 48 13.32 -16.82 -7.97
N GLY A 49 12.70 -17.68 -8.79
CA GLY A 49 13.36 -18.33 -9.93
C GLY A 49 14.47 -19.31 -9.57
N GLY A 50 14.64 -19.60 -8.28
CA GLY A 50 15.64 -20.51 -7.72
C GLY A 50 15.32 -20.83 -6.26
N PRO A 51 16.19 -21.60 -5.59
CA PRO A 51 15.98 -22.02 -4.19
C PRO A 51 16.13 -20.86 -3.19
N LEU A 52 16.84 -19.80 -3.55
CA LEU A 52 17.09 -18.62 -2.72
C LEU A 52 16.80 -17.35 -3.52
N THR A 53 16.52 -16.26 -2.80
CA THR A 53 16.41 -14.91 -3.40
C THR A 53 17.81 -14.47 -3.82
N GLY A 54 18.08 -14.45 -5.12
CA GLY A 54 19.36 -14.02 -5.68
C GLY A 54 19.17 -13.10 -6.87
N ILE A 55 20.16 -13.06 -7.76
CA ILE A 55 20.17 -12.21 -8.96
C ILE A 55 18.94 -12.46 -9.85
N VAL A 56 18.53 -13.72 -10.01
CA VAL A 56 17.34 -14.07 -10.80
C VAL A 56 16.07 -13.43 -10.24
N ALA A 57 15.90 -13.46 -8.92
CA ALA A 57 14.78 -12.83 -8.24
C ALA A 57 14.84 -11.31 -8.43
N LEU A 58 16.02 -10.70 -8.23
CA LEU A 58 16.22 -9.27 -8.41
C LEU A 58 15.85 -8.81 -9.83
N THR A 59 16.29 -9.52 -10.87
CA THR A 59 15.94 -9.18 -12.25
C THR A 59 14.43 -9.31 -12.51
N ARG A 60 13.76 -10.32 -11.94
CA ARG A 60 12.30 -10.46 -12.06
C ARG A 60 11.56 -9.31 -11.36
N PHE A 61 11.98 -8.96 -10.15
CA PHE A 61 11.41 -7.82 -9.42
C PHE A 61 11.65 -6.50 -10.16
N TYR A 62 12.84 -6.30 -10.73
CA TYR A 62 13.14 -5.14 -11.58
C TYR A 62 12.19 -5.04 -12.77
N VAL A 63 12.03 -6.12 -13.56
CA VAL A 63 11.13 -6.12 -14.72
C VAL A 63 9.66 -5.92 -14.28
N LEU A 64 9.25 -6.53 -13.17
CA LEU A 64 7.91 -6.31 -12.61
C LEU A 64 7.69 -4.84 -12.23
N HIS A 65 8.65 -4.23 -11.53
CA HIS A 65 8.53 -2.88 -10.98
C HIS A 65 8.64 -1.79 -12.04
N ILE A 66 9.54 -1.94 -13.01
CA ILE A 66 9.84 -0.90 -14.00
C ILE A 66 8.98 -1.03 -15.26
N LEU A 67 8.61 -2.25 -15.65
CA LEU A 67 7.84 -2.48 -16.89
C LEU A 67 6.37 -2.81 -16.59
N PHE A 68 6.10 -3.91 -15.90
CA PHE A 68 4.73 -4.44 -15.81
C PHE A 68 3.81 -3.59 -14.91
N LEU A 69 4.26 -3.19 -13.72
CA LEU A 69 3.45 -2.39 -12.80
C LEU A 69 3.12 -1.00 -13.36
N PRO A 70 4.05 -0.23 -13.97
CA PRO A 70 3.73 1.07 -14.58
C PRO A 70 2.78 0.97 -15.78
N VAL A 71 2.93 -0.06 -16.61
CA VAL A 71 1.99 -0.32 -17.73
C VAL A 71 0.60 -0.62 -17.18
N LEU A 72 0.49 -1.48 -16.18
CA LEU A 72 -0.78 -1.81 -15.53
C LEU A 72 -1.41 -0.60 -14.83
N LEU A 73 -0.60 0.22 -14.16
CA LEU A 73 -1.05 1.46 -13.53
C LEU A 73 -1.61 2.44 -14.56
N THR A 74 -0.89 2.67 -15.66
CA THR A 74 -1.34 3.54 -16.76
C THR A 74 -2.67 3.05 -17.33
N PHE A 75 -2.79 1.75 -17.59
CA PHE A 75 -4.02 1.14 -18.09
C PHE A 75 -5.21 1.35 -17.12
N LEU A 76 -5.02 1.09 -15.82
CA LEU A 76 -6.07 1.31 -14.82
C LEU A 76 -6.41 2.79 -14.63
N LEU A 77 -5.44 3.70 -14.76
CA LEU A 77 -5.68 5.14 -14.74
C LEU A 77 -6.56 5.58 -15.91
N VAL A 78 -6.29 5.08 -17.12
CA VAL A 78 -7.13 5.36 -18.30
C VAL A 78 -8.57 4.89 -18.05
N ILE A 79 -8.75 3.67 -17.56
CA ILE A 79 -10.09 3.14 -17.21
C ILE A 79 -10.75 4.00 -16.12
N HIS A 80 -10.01 4.36 -15.08
CA HIS A 80 -10.51 5.18 -13.98
C HIS A 80 -10.97 6.56 -14.46
N PHE A 81 -10.16 7.25 -15.26
CA PHE A 81 -10.52 8.54 -15.85
C PHE A 81 -11.66 8.43 -16.85
N HIS A 82 -11.73 7.35 -17.64
CA HIS A 82 -12.85 7.10 -18.52
C HIS A 82 -14.19 7.04 -17.74
N PHE A 83 -14.23 6.31 -16.62
CA PHE A 83 -15.41 6.31 -15.75
C PHE A 83 -15.69 7.65 -15.08
N LEU A 84 -14.64 8.40 -14.71
CA LEU A 84 -14.77 9.74 -14.14
C LEU A 84 -15.41 10.72 -15.13
N ILE A 85 -14.99 10.67 -16.40
CA ILE A 85 -15.53 11.52 -17.47
C ILE A 85 -17.00 11.18 -17.73
N GLN A 86 -17.36 9.89 -17.70
CA GLN A 86 -18.74 9.46 -17.93
C GLN A 86 -19.70 9.79 -16.76
N ARG A 87 -19.24 9.63 -15.52
CA ARG A 87 -20.09 9.76 -14.32
C ARG A 87 -20.01 11.14 -13.65
N GLY A 88 -19.04 11.97 -14.05
CA GLY A 88 -18.75 13.24 -13.42
C GLY A 88 -18.07 13.12 -12.06
N LEU A 89 -17.74 14.27 -11.47
CA LEU A 89 -17.19 14.36 -10.11
C LEU A 89 -18.30 14.23 -9.07
N SER A 90 -17.99 13.67 -7.90
CA SER A 90 -18.91 13.64 -6.77
C SER A 90 -19.22 15.06 -6.27
N ASP A 91 -20.45 15.29 -5.84
CA ASP A 91 -20.86 16.57 -5.24
C ASP A 91 -20.02 16.93 -4.00
N SER A 92 -19.81 18.23 -3.82
CA SER A 92 -19.12 18.77 -2.64
C SER A 92 -19.87 18.43 -1.35
N LEU A 93 -19.11 18.08 -0.30
CA LEU A 93 -19.66 17.70 1.01
C LEU A 93 -20.38 18.86 1.73
N SER A 94 -20.18 20.11 1.32
CA SER A 94 -20.67 21.28 2.08
C SER A 94 -22.18 21.49 2.10
N GLY A 95 -23.00 20.68 1.44
CA GLY A 95 -24.48 20.79 1.52
C GLY A 95 -25.07 22.09 0.97
N ASP A 96 -24.24 23.04 0.56
CA ASP A 96 -24.67 24.15 -0.27
C ASP A 96 -25.20 23.58 -1.59
N ASN A 97 -26.35 24.09 -2.01
CA ASN A 97 -26.82 24.04 -3.39
C ASN A 97 -25.85 24.86 -4.26
N LEU A 98 -24.59 24.42 -4.36
CA LEU A 98 -23.64 24.79 -5.40
C LEU A 98 -24.13 24.14 -6.69
N SER A 99 -25.33 24.52 -7.12
CA SER A 99 -25.75 24.39 -8.49
C SER A 99 -24.58 24.93 -9.33
N THR A 100 -23.94 24.01 -10.04
CA THR A 100 -23.33 24.31 -11.34
C THR A 100 -22.23 25.37 -11.37
N LYS A 101 -21.40 25.56 -10.33
CA LYS A 101 -20.16 26.34 -10.51
C LYS A 101 -19.09 25.47 -11.16
N THR A 102 -19.30 25.14 -12.43
CA THR A 102 -18.32 24.41 -13.26
C THR A 102 -17.12 25.31 -13.47
N VAL A 103 -16.01 25.00 -12.80
CA VAL A 103 -14.73 25.69 -13.02
C VAL A 103 -14.12 25.17 -14.32
N ARG A 104 -13.64 26.07 -15.18
CA ARG A 104 -12.98 25.70 -16.44
C ARG A 104 -11.74 24.85 -16.14
N PHE A 105 -11.65 23.65 -16.72
CA PHE A 105 -10.54 22.72 -16.48
C PHE A 105 -9.19 23.35 -16.86
N PHE A 106 -9.07 23.82 -18.09
CA PHE A 106 -7.90 24.59 -18.54
C PHE A 106 -8.29 26.05 -18.79
N PRO A 107 -7.59 27.06 -18.22
CA PRO A 107 -6.32 26.94 -17.48
C PRO A 107 -6.48 26.86 -15.96
N VAL A 108 -7.68 27.13 -15.41
CA VAL A 108 -7.85 27.40 -13.97
C VAL A 108 -7.54 26.19 -13.10
N MET A 109 -8.14 25.04 -13.39
CA MET A 109 -7.93 23.82 -12.60
C MET A 109 -6.49 23.32 -12.78
N VAL A 110 -6.01 23.25 -14.03
CA VAL A 110 -4.63 22.81 -14.33
C VAL A 110 -3.58 23.65 -13.60
N ASN A 111 -3.72 24.98 -13.58
CA ASN A 111 -2.76 25.85 -12.88
C ASN A 111 -2.77 25.61 -11.36
N ARG A 112 -3.94 25.37 -10.75
CA ARG A 112 -4.04 25.05 -9.32
C ARG A 112 -3.35 23.73 -8.99
N TRP A 113 -3.58 22.70 -9.80
CA TRP A 113 -2.90 21.40 -9.64
C TRP A 113 -1.40 21.51 -9.88
N LEU A 114 -0.96 22.34 -10.84
CA LEU A 114 0.46 22.59 -11.10
C LEU A 114 1.14 23.27 -9.93
N ILE A 115 0.53 24.32 -9.36
CA ILE A 115 1.05 25.00 -8.17
C ILE A 115 1.16 24.01 -7.00
N LEU A 116 0.10 23.22 -6.74
CA LEU A 116 0.14 22.20 -5.70
C LEU A 116 1.24 21.17 -5.95
N PHE A 117 1.39 20.68 -7.18
CA PHE A 117 2.44 19.74 -7.56
C PHE A 117 3.84 20.32 -7.31
N LEU A 118 4.09 21.57 -7.69
CA LEU A 118 5.35 22.25 -7.46
C LEU A 118 5.63 22.45 -5.97
N CYS A 119 4.63 22.88 -5.19
CA CYS A 119 4.76 23.02 -3.75
C CYS A 119 5.08 21.69 -3.06
N VAL A 120 4.35 20.62 -3.39
CA VAL A 120 4.58 19.28 -2.83
C VAL A 120 5.96 18.76 -3.23
N THR A 121 6.36 18.92 -4.49
CA THR A 121 7.68 18.49 -4.97
C THR A 121 8.80 19.25 -4.27
N LEU A 122 8.64 20.55 -4.05
CA LEU A 122 9.61 21.36 -3.31
C LEU A 122 9.73 20.88 -1.85
N VAL A 123 8.60 20.68 -1.17
CA VAL A 123 8.60 20.19 0.23
C VAL A 123 9.25 18.81 0.33
N LEU A 124 8.89 17.87 -0.55
CA LEU A 124 9.50 16.53 -0.58
C LEU A 124 11.00 16.60 -0.91
N GLY A 125 11.40 17.49 -1.82
CA GLY A 125 12.80 17.72 -2.15
C GLY A 125 13.60 18.27 -0.96
N LEU A 126 13.04 19.23 -0.20
CA LEU A 126 13.65 19.75 1.01
C LEU A 126 13.77 18.69 2.11
N ILE A 127 12.74 17.86 2.28
CA ILE A 127 12.78 16.73 3.21
C ILE A 127 13.86 15.74 2.79
N SER A 128 13.92 15.38 1.50
CA SER A 128 14.92 14.45 0.97
C SER A 128 16.34 14.98 1.08
N TRP A 129 16.52 16.31 1.01
CA TRP A 129 17.82 16.96 1.21
C TRP A 129 18.26 16.92 2.67
N TYR A 130 17.33 17.15 3.59
CA TYR A 130 17.63 17.19 5.03
C TYR A 130 17.75 15.79 5.65
N TRP A 131 16.92 14.84 5.22
CA TRP A 131 16.95 13.43 5.62
C TRP A 131 17.30 12.54 4.42
N PRO A 132 18.61 12.28 4.16
CA PRO A 132 19.01 11.40 3.09
C PRO A 132 18.48 9.98 3.34
N ALA A 133 18.23 9.24 2.26
CA ALA A 133 17.76 7.87 2.36
C ALA A 133 18.78 7.01 3.13
N PRO A 134 18.37 6.29 4.18
CA PRO A 134 19.25 5.40 4.92
C PRO A 134 19.50 4.13 4.10
N LEU A 135 20.39 4.21 3.12
CA LEU A 135 20.88 3.05 2.39
C LEU A 135 21.75 2.22 3.34
N GLY A 136 21.37 0.96 3.54
CA GLY A 136 22.13 0.04 4.37
C GLY A 136 23.35 -0.55 3.66
N ASP A 137 24.05 -1.43 4.37
CA ASP A 137 25.10 -2.25 3.77
C ASP A 137 24.52 -3.16 2.66
N PRO A 138 25.33 -3.56 1.66
CA PRO A 138 24.90 -4.51 0.64
C PRO A 138 24.32 -5.78 1.26
N ALA A 139 23.29 -6.35 0.62
CA ALA A 139 22.64 -7.55 1.13
C ALA A 139 23.62 -8.73 1.25
N ASP A 140 23.70 -9.31 2.45
CA ASP A 140 24.42 -10.56 2.73
C ASP A 140 23.43 -11.64 3.19
N PRO A 141 23.09 -12.60 2.32
CA PRO A 141 22.20 -13.72 2.65
C PRO A 141 22.70 -14.62 3.80
N THR A 142 23.98 -14.55 4.16
CA THR A 142 24.61 -15.38 5.20
C THR A 142 24.61 -14.71 6.56
N ASP A 143 24.29 -13.42 6.63
CA ASP A 143 24.24 -12.67 7.87
C ASP A 143 22.97 -12.99 8.66
N SER A 144 23.06 -13.93 9.61
CA SER A 144 21.97 -14.26 10.52
C SER A 144 21.80 -13.27 11.68
N THR A 145 22.66 -12.25 11.78
CA THR A 145 22.63 -11.28 12.89
C THR A 145 21.77 -10.06 12.59
N TYR A 146 21.46 -9.82 11.31
CA TYR A 146 20.58 -8.73 10.91
C TYR A 146 19.14 -8.96 11.38
N VAL A 147 18.61 -8.02 12.16
CA VAL A 147 17.21 -8.02 12.61
C VAL A 147 16.40 -7.08 11.72
N PRO A 148 15.58 -7.59 10.79
CA PRO A 148 14.76 -6.75 9.92
C PRO A 148 13.71 -5.99 10.73
N LYS A 149 13.78 -4.66 10.70
CA LYS A 149 12.74 -3.82 11.28
C LYS A 149 11.65 -3.52 10.24
N PRO A 150 10.36 -3.70 10.59
CA PRO A 150 9.27 -3.37 9.69
C PRO A 150 9.25 -1.87 9.39
N GLU A 151 8.78 -1.51 8.19
CA GLU A 151 8.57 -0.13 7.82
C GLU A 151 7.33 0.45 8.49
N TRP A 152 7.31 1.77 8.71
CA TRP A 152 6.26 2.47 9.45
C TRP A 152 4.83 2.18 8.94
N TRP A 153 4.67 2.00 7.62
CA TRP A 153 3.37 1.73 6.99
C TRP A 153 2.92 0.27 7.12
N VAL A 154 3.81 -0.65 7.52
CA VAL A 154 3.53 -2.08 7.74
C VAL A 154 3.45 -2.42 9.24
N LEU A 155 3.77 -1.48 10.14
CA LEU A 155 3.85 -1.75 11.58
C LEU A 155 2.60 -2.45 12.13
N PHE A 156 1.41 -1.99 11.75
CA PHE A 156 0.17 -2.63 12.19
C PHE A 156 0.01 -4.07 11.70
N LEU A 157 0.45 -4.38 10.48
CA LEU A 157 0.42 -5.74 9.93
C LEU A 157 1.44 -6.63 10.62
N ASN A 158 2.64 -6.10 10.89
CA ASN A 158 3.64 -6.85 11.62
C ASN A 158 3.17 -7.18 13.04
N GLN A 159 2.62 -6.20 13.75
CA GLN A 159 2.05 -6.41 15.08
C GLN A 159 0.91 -7.42 15.06
N LEU A 160 0.04 -7.33 14.04
CA LEU A 160 -1.05 -8.28 13.86
C LEU A 160 -0.55 -9.72 13.76
N VAL A 161 0.52 -9.96 12.97
CA VAL A 161 1.12 -11.31 12.85
C VAL A 161 1.79 -11.74 14.16
N SER A 162 2.44 -10.83 14.88
CA SER A 162 3.05 -11.13 16.19
C SER A 162 2.04 -11.61 17.24
N ILE A 163 0.79 -11.11 17.18
CA ILE A 163 -0.31 -11.52 18.05
C ILE A 163 -0.75 -12.97 17.75
N PHE A 164 -0.77 -13.37 16.48
CA PHE A 164 -1.20 -14.71 16.06
C PHE A 164 -0.01 -15.66 15.85
N LYS A 165 0.32 -16.47 16.87
CA LYS A 165 1.45 -17.42 16.82
C LYS A 165 1.06 -18.81 16.30
N GLY A 166 2.03 -19.53 15.71
CA GLY A 166 1.87 -20.92 15.27
C GLY A 166 0.99 -21.07 14.02
N PRO A 167 0.14 -22.12 13.92
CA PRO A 167 -0.73 -22.35 12.77
C PRO A 167 -1.71 -21.20 12.50
N LEU A 168 -2.01 -20.39 13.52
CA LEU A 168 -2.90 -19.23 13.41
C LEU A 168 -2.23 -18.00 12.79
N SER A 169 -0.92 -18.01 12.55
CA SER A 169 -0.20 -16.91 11.89
C SER A 169 -0.75 -16.58 10.49
N VAL A 170 -1.33 -17.56 9.79
CA VAL A 170 -2.03 -17.36 8.51
C VAL A 170 -3.24 -16.42 8.68
N VAL A 171 -3.89 -16.46 9.85
CA VAL A 171 -5.04 -15.59 10.14
C VAL A 171 -4.61 -14.13 10.21
N GLY A 172 -3.53 -13.85 10.95
CA GLY A 172 -2.99 -12.50 11.08
C GLY A 172 -2.33 -11.96 9.80
N SER A 173 -1.69 -12.81 9.02
CA SER A 173 -0.91 -12.39 7.84
C SER A 173 -1.72 -12.34 6.54
N VAL A 174 -2.72 -13.22 6.37
CA VAL A 174 -3.47 -13.38 5.11
C VAL A 174 -4.96 -13.13 5.30
N VAL A 175 -5.60 -13.79 6.28
CA VAL A 175 -7.07 -13.79 6.39
C VAL A 175 -7.60 -12.42 6.81
N ILE A 176 -7.05 -11.81 7.86
CA ILE A 176 -7.53 -10.50 8.35
C ILE A 176 -7.22 -9.39 7.34
N PRO A 177 -5.96 -9.22 6.84
CA PRO A 177 -5.67 -8.17 5.86
C PRO A 177 -6.40 -8.40 4.53
N GLY A 178 -6.45 -9.65 4.05
CA GLY A 178 -7.18 -10.02 2.84
C GLY A 178 -8.69 -9.80 2.98
N GLY A 179 -9.25 -10.13 4.14
CA GLY A 179 -10.64 -9.86 4.49
C GLY A 179 -10.96 -8.37 4.53
N LEU A 180 -10.06 -7.53 5.07
CA LEU A 180 -10.21 -6.08 5.05
C LEU A 180 -10.21 -5.53 3.62
N VAL A 181 -9.29 -6.00 2.76
CA VAL A 181 -9.28 -5.64 1.34
C VAL A 181 -10.56 -6.09 0.64
N GLY A 182 -11.00 -7.34 0.87
CA GLY A 182 -12.24 -7.88 0.32
C GLY A 182 -13.46 -7.07 0.76
N PHE A 183 -13.51 -6.69 2.04
CA PHE A 183 -14.55 -5.82 2.59
C PHE A 183 -14.57 -4.45 1.89
N LEU A 184 -13.41 -3.82 1.68
CA LEU A 184 -13.33 -2.54 0.95
C LEU A 184 -13.79 -2.65 -0.51
N ILE A 185 -13.53 -3.78 -1.17
CA ILE A 185 -14.03 -4.06 -2.54
C ILE A 185 -15.54 -4.31 -2.53
N ALA A 186 -16.05 -4.99 -1.52
CA ALA A 186 -17.47 -5.30 -1.37
C ALA A 186 -18.30 -4.11 -0.83
N LEU A 187 -17.65 -3.10 -0.25
CA LEU A 187 -18.28 -1.93 0.36
C LEU A 187 -19.35 -1.23 -0.51
N PRO A 188 -19.16 -0.97 -1.82
CA PRO A 188 -20.21 -0.38 -2.66
C PRO A 188 -21.44 -1.28 -2.87
N PHE A 189 -21.34 -2.59 -2.62
CA PHE A 189 -22.45 -3.53 -2.71
C PHE A 189 -23.13 -3.74 -1.34
N ILE A 190 -22.37 -3.62 -0.25
CA ILE A 190 -22.86 -3.76 1.12
C ILE A 190 -23.60 -2.50 1.56
N ASP A 191 -23.09 -1.32 1.23
CA ASP A 191 -23.77 -0.06 1.55
C ASP A 191 -24.59 0.45 0.36
N SER A 192 -25.89 0.16 0.41
CA SER A 192 -26.91 0.66 -0.51
C SER A 192 -27.60 1.94 -0.04
N SER A 193 -27.05 2.66 0.95
CA SER A 193 -27.63 3.89 1.47
C SER A 193 -27.69 4.98 0.38
N PRO A 194 -28.83 5.68 0.23
CA PRO A 194 -28.94 6.79 -0.72
C PRO A 194 -28.13 8.03 -0.29
N GLU A 195 -27.79 8.11 1.00
CA GLU A 195 -27.06 9.24 1.58
C GLU A 195 -25.56 9.14 1.27
N ARG A 196 -25.00 10.19 0.65
CA ARG A 196 -23.56 10.23 0.29
C ARG A 196 -22.68 10.89 1.34
N HIS A 197 -23.26 11.71 2.21
CA HIS A 197 -22.49 12.52 3.17
C HIS A 197 -21.94 11.65 4.33
N PRO A 198 -20.61 11.65 4.60
CA PRO A 198 -20.00 10.84 5.65
C PRO A 198 -20.65 11.02 7.02
N ALA A 199 -20.89 12.26 7.46
CA ALA A 199 -21.49 12.53 8.77
C ALA A 199 -22.93 12.00 8.94
N ARG A 200 -23.64 11.71 7.83
CA ARG A 200 -24.99 11.13 7.87
C ARG A 200 -24.96 9.59 7.88
N ARG A 201 -23.86 8.97 7.45
CA ARG A 201 -23.63 7.52 7.47
C ARG A 201 -22.98 7.07 8.78
N LYS A 202 -23.68 7.27 9.90
CA LYS A 202 -23.14 7.04 11.27
C LYS A 202 -22.57 5.63 11.45
N MET A 203 -23.26 4.59 10.96
CA MET A 203 -22.79 3.20 11.10
C MET A 203 -21.51 2.93 10.31
N VAL A 204 -21.43 3.37 9.05
CA VAL A 204 -20.21 3.17 8.24
C VAL A 204 -19.05 3.99 8.77
N MET A 205 -19.29 5.22 9.21
CA MET A 205 -18.25 6.04 9.84
C MET A 205 -17.78 5.48 11.17
N LEU A 206 -18.67 4.86 11.96
CA LEU A 206 -18.30 4.17 13.19
C LEU A 206 -17.42 2.96 12.89
N VAL A 207 -17.79 2.12 11.93
CA VAL A 207 -16.96 0.97 11.51
C VAL A 207 -15.60 1.46 10.97
N ALA A 208 -15.58 2.48 10.13
CA ALA A 208 -14.35 3.06 9.61
C ALA A 208 -13.47 3.65 10.72
N ALA A 209 -14.07 4.30 11.72
CA ALA A 209 -13.35 4.82 12.87
C ALA A 209 -12.76 3.69 13.74
N ILE A 210 -13.51 2.61 13.98
CA ILE A 210 -13.00 1.43 14.70
C ILE A 210 -11.80 0.84 13.96
N ILE A 211 -11.89 0.66 12.64
CA ILE A 211 -10.78 0.13 11.83
C ILE A 211 -9.57 1.08 11.91
N ALA A 212 -9.78 2.39 11.77
CA ALA A 212 -8.70 3.38 11.85
C ALA A 212 -8.03 3.39 13.23
N ILE A 213 -8.81 3.33 14.31
CA ILE A 213 -8.30 3.25 15.68
C ILE A 213 -7.52 1.95 15.89
N ALA A 214 -8.02 0.81 15.39
CA ALA A 214 -7.32 -0.47 15.48
C ALA A 214 -5.98 -0.45 14.73
N VAL A 215 -5.94 0.10 13.51
CA VAL A 215 -4.70 0.26 12.73
C VAL A 215 -3.71 1.17 13.47
N LEU A 216 -4.19 2.27 14.06
CA LEU A 216 -3.35 3.20 14.81
C LEU A 216 -2.82 2.55 16.10
N ALA A 217 -3.67 1.88 16.87
CA ALA A 217 -3.28 1.19 18.09
C ALA A 217 -2.24 0.09 17.80
N LEU A 218 -2.47 -0.74 16.79
CA LEU A 218 -1.51 -1.77 16.36
C LEU A 218 -0.20 -1.16 15.85
N SER A 219 -0.25 -0.03 15.13
CA SER A 219 0.95 0.69 14.70
C SER A 219 1.77 1.21 15.88
N ILE A 220 1.11 1.78 16.89
CA ILE A 220 1.77 2.26 18.11
C ILE A 220 2.38 1.08 18.88
N MET A 221 1.63 -0.01 19.07
CA MET A 221 2.13 -1.22 19.73
C MET A 221 3.37 -1.77 19.00
N GLY A 222 3.30 -1.89 17.67
CA GLY A 222 4.43 -2.35 16.86
C GLY A 222 5.63 -1.40 16.91
N TYR A 223 5.39 -0.09 16.99
CA TYR A 223 6.47 0.88 17.18
C TYR A 223 7.17 0.67 18.55
N LEU A 224 6.39 0.54 19.62
CA LEU A 224 6.92 0.33 20.97
C LEU A 224 7.71 -0.98 21.09
N GLU A 225 7.27 -2.07 20.46
CA GLU A 225 7.94 -3.37 20.53
C GLU A 225 9.30 -3.42 19.78
N HIS A 226 9.50 -2.55 18.78
CA HIS A 226 10.71 -2.58 17.94
C HIS A 226 11.69 -1.40 18.15
N HIS A 227 11.25 -0.34 18.83
CA HIS A 227 12.02 0.89 19.01
C HIS A 227 12.22 1.33 20.47
N VAL A 228 11.60 0.66 21.44
CA VAL A 228 11.81 0.86 22.89
C VAL A 228 12.39 -0.42 23.48
#